data_AF-A0A936B768-F1
#
_entry.id   AF-A0A936B768-F1
#
_cell.length_a   1.000
_cell.length_b   1.000
_cell.length_c   1.000
_cell.angle_alpha   90.00
_cell.angle_beta   90.00
_cell.angle_gamma   90.00
#
_symmetry.space_group_name_H-M   'P 1'
#
loop_
_entity.id
_entity.type
_entity.pdbx_description
1 polymer ?
#
loop_
_entity_poly.entity_id
_entity_poly.type
_entity_poly.pdbx_seq_one_letter_code
_entity_poly.pdbx_strand_id
1 'polypeptide(L)'
;MTRREKIFVGLYGTYEVLLNVGSGSFMLLAPVAFLQQYAPLASTAEISTDLAQMLVRSFGMMVVTLGLAQLPAIRLGSQTVRRWLIVALLLGDIVHFAVSWPYFAAYGVWNFGSIFNFGNTIGLALSRTYFLLAGIPQKRR
;
A
#
# COMPACT_ATOMS: atom_id res chain seq x y z
N MET A 1 21.38 -9.61 -13.48
CA MET A 1 19.96 -9.37 -13.15
C MET A 1 19.11 -9.54 -14.41
N THR A 2 18.13 -10.45 -14.40
CA THR A 2 17.26 -10.68 -15.58
C THR A 2 16.28 -9.52 -15.80
N ARG A 3 15.68 -9.38 -17.00
CA ARG A 3 14.64 -8.35 -17.26
C ARG A 3 13.48 -8.46 -16.26
N ARG A 4 13.05 -9.68 -15.96
CA ARG A 4 11.96 -9.96 -15.04
C ARG A 4 12.30 -9.60 -13.59
N GLU A 5 13.54 -9.85 -13.19
CA GLU A 5 14.07 -9.45 -11.88
C GLU A 5 14.17 -7.92 -11.74
N LYS A 6 14.58 -7.21 -12.81
CA LYS A 6 14.56 -5.73 -12.85
C LYS A 6 13.15 -5.18 -12.64
N ILE A 7 12.15 -5.75 -13.31
CA ILE A 7 10.75 -5.34 -13.15
C ILE A 7 10.26 -5.62 -11.72
N PHE A 8 10.51 -6.82 -11.19
CA PHE A 8 10.13 -7.18 -9.83
C PHE A 8 10.74 -6.24 -8.79
N VAL A 9 12.06 -6.02 -8.84
CA VAL A 9 12.76 -5.14 -7.89
C VAL A 9 12.32 -3.68 -8.08
N GLY A 10 12.07 -3.23 -9.32
CA GLY A 10 11.57 -1.89 -9.59
C GLY A 10 10.18 -1.65 -9.00
N LEU A 11 9.26 -2.61 -9.16
CA LEU A 11 7.91 -2.52 -8.61
C LEU A 11 7.91 -2.62 -7.08
N TYR A 12 8.42 -3.72 -6.53
CA TYR A 12 8.29 -4.02 -5.09
C TYR A 12 9.42 -3.45 -4.22
N GLY A 13 10.58 -3.17 -4.81
CA GLY A 13 11.76 -2.68 -4.10
C GLY A 13 12.06 -1.20 -4.33
N THR A 14 11.22 -0.50 -5.11
CA THR A 14 11.33 0.94 -5.34
C THR A 14 9.95 1.59 -5.36
N TYR A 15 9.12 1.32 -6.36
CA TYR A 15 7.84 2.03 -6.54
C TYR A 15 6.91 1.87 -5.33
N GLU A 16 6.68 0.64 -4.88
CA GLU A 16 5.80 0.38 -3.74
C GLU A 16 6.38 0.92 -2.43
N VAL A 17 7.70 0.84 -2.26
CA VAL A 17 8.38 1.46 -1.10
C VAL A 17 8.15 2.97 -1.09
N LEU A 18 8.27 3.63 -2.25
CA LEU A 18 8.00 5.07 -2.37
C LEU A 18 6.54 5.39 -2.11
N LEU A 19 5.60 4.58 -2.59
CA LEU A 19 4.18 4.76 -2.29
C LEU A 19 3.90 4.63 -0.79
N ASN A 20 4.42 3.59 -0.14
CA ASN A 20 4.21 3.36 1.29
C ASN A 20 4.87 4.47 2.12
N VAL A 21 6.13 4.79 1.87
CA VAL A 21 6.83 5.84 2.60
C VAL A 21 6.19 7.21 2.34
N GLY A 22 5.85 7.53 1.09
CA GLY A 22 5.23 8.80 0.72
C GLY A 22 3.83 8.97 1.31
N SER A 23 2.95 7.97 1.15
CA SER A 23 1.60 7.99 1.71
C SER A 23 1.61 8.01 3.24
N GLY A 24 2.44 7.16 3.86
CA GLY A 24 2.60 7.14 5.32
C GLY A 24 3.16 8.46 5.86
N SER A 25 4.12 9.08 5.17
CA SER A 25 4.62 10.41 5.55
C SER A 25 3.53 11.49 5.41
N PHE A 26 2.68 11.41 4.38
CA PHE A 26 1.56 12.34 4.22
C PHE A 26 0.54 12.20 5.37
N MET A 27 0.21 10.97 5.76
CA MET A 27 -0.64 10.69 6.93
C MET A 27 -0.03 11.21 8.25
N LEU A 28 1.30 11.12 8.40
CA LEU A 28 2.01 11.57 9.60
C LEU A 28 2.07 13.09 9.73
N LEU A 29 2.44 13.77 8.64
CA LEU A 29 2.73 15.19 8.62
C LEU A 29 1.48 16.04 8.40
N ALA A 30 0.48 15.50 7.68
CA ALA A 30 -0.73 16.23 7.33
C ALA A 30 -1.99 15.32 7.37
N PRO A 31 -2.32 14.72 8.53
CA PRO A 31 -3.46 13.79 8.66
C PRO A 31 -4.81 14.43 8.28
N VAL A 32 -5.00 15.72 8.57
CA VAL A 32 -6.23 16.44 8.21
C VAL A 32 -6.38 16.55 6.69
N ALA A 33 -5.31 16.95 5.99
CA ALA A 33 -5.33 17.03 4.52
C ALA A 33 -5.52 15.65 3.89
N PHE A 34 -4.90 14.61 4.48
CA PHE A 34 -5.11 13.22 4.06
C PHE A 34 -6.59 12.81 4.18
N LEU A 35 -7.22 13.07 5.32
CA LEU A 35 -8.63 12.78 5.53
C LEU A 35 -9.53 13.55 4.57
N GLN A 36 -9.29 14.84 4.34
CA GLN A 36 -10.05 15.63 3.39
C GLN A 36 -9.95 15.11 1.95
N GLN A 37 -8.77 14.62 1.56
CA GLN A 37 -8.54 14.14 0.19
C GLN A 37 -9.06 12.72 -0.04
N TYR A 38 -8.84 11.80 0.91
CA TYR A 38 -9.11 10.36 0.74
C TYR A 38 -10.34 9.86 1.49
N ALA A 39 -10.85 10.63 2.45
CA ALA A 39 -12.08 10.37 3.19
C ALA A 39 -12.91 11.66 3.37
N PRO A 40 -13.27 12.39 2.29
CA PRO A 40 -13.88 13.72 2.37
C PRO A 40 -15.20 13.75 3.13
N LEU A 41 -16.01 12.70 3.07
CA LEU A 41 -17.26 12.64 3.84
C LEU A 41 -17.06 12.24 5.30
N ALA A 42 -15.88 11.68 5.62
CA ALA A 42 -15.47 11.59 6.99
C ALA A 42 -15.30 13.01 7.57
N SER A 43 -14.82 13.99 6.79
CA SER A 43 -14.54 15.37 7.23
C SER A 43 -15.74 16.26 7.61
N THR A 44 -16.94 15.70 7.81
CA THR A 44 -17.97 16.39 8.62
C THR A 44 -17.42 16.59 10.05
N ALA A 45 -17.88 17.61 10.77
CA ALA A 45 -17.24 18.19 11.97
C ALA A 45 -16.86 17.22 13.12
N GLU A 46 -17.25 15.94 13.06
CA GLU A 46 -16.90 14.87 14.01
C GLU A 46 -15.56 14.15 13.74
N ILE A 47 -14.92 14.29 12.57
CA ILE A 47 -13.69 13.51 12.22
C ILE A 47 -12.42 14.36 12.20
N SER A 48 -12.53 15.67 12.38
CA SER A 48 -11.39 16.49 12.84
C SER A 48 -11.02 16.24 14.31
N THR A 49 -11.68 15.29 14.98
CA THR A 49 -11.36 14.86 16.35
C THR A 49 -9.92 14.36 16.47
N ASP A 50 -9.31 14.63 17.62
CA ASP A 50 -7.93 14.21 17.93
C ASP A 50 -7.73 12.70 17.75
N LEU A 51 -8.77 11.90 18.03
CA LEU A 51 -8.76 10.46 17.86
C LEU A 51 -8.57 10.03 16.40
N ALA A 52 -9.32 10.62 15.47
CA ALA A 52 -9.21 10.29 14.05
C ALA A 52 -7.83 10.65 13.49
N GLN A 53 -7.30 11.82 13.87
CA GLN A 53 -5.95 12.24 13.46
C GLN A 53 -4.88 11.33 14.08
N MET A 54 -5.03 10.93 15.34
CA MET A 54 -4.12 9.98 16.00
C MET A 54 -4.14 8.63 15.27
N LEU A 55 -5.32 8.10 14.93
CA LEU A 55 -5.45 6.85 14.17
C LEU A 55 -4.79 6.94 12.80
N VAL A 56 -4.98 8.04 12.07
CA VAL A 56 -4.32 8.27 10.76
C VAL A 56 -2.81 8.33 10.92
N ARG A 57 -2.29 9.01 11.94
CA ARG A 57 -0.84 9.05 12.22
C ARG A 57 -0.29 7.68 12.58
N SER A 58 -0.97 6.93 13.44
CA SER A 58 -0.57 5.56 13.81
C SER A 58 -0.54 4.64 12.59
N PHE A 59 -1.53 4.76 11.72
CA PHE A 59 -1.54 4.04 10.45
C PHE A 59 -0.38 4.49 9.55
N GLY A 60 -0.13 5.80 9.46
CA GLY A 60 1.01 6.35 8.72
C GLY A 60 2.36 5.80 9.19
N MET A 61 2.59 5.70 10.50
CA MET A 61 3.81 5.06 11.04
C MET A 61 3.94 3.62 10.56
N MET A 62 2.87 2.84 10.65
CA MET A 62 2.85 1.45 10.22
C MET A 62 3.18 1.30 8.72
N VAL A 63 2.59 2.15 7.87
CA VAL A 63 2.82 2.12 6.42
C VAL A 63 4.26 2.49 6.08
N VAL A 64 4.85 3.50 6.74
CA VAL A 64 6.28 3.84 6.57
C VAL A 64 7.17 2.67 6.99
N THR A 65 6.92 2.10 8.17
CA THR A 65 7.69 0.95 8.68
C THR A 65 7.61 -0.24 7.73
N LEU A 66 6.43 -0.53 7.19
CA LEU A 66 6.25 -1.59 6.20
C LEU A 66 7.06 -1.33 4.92
N GLY A 67 7.00 -0.10 4.38
CA GLY A 67 7.78 0.28 3.21
C GLY A 67 9.29 0.12 3.42
N LEU A 68 9.80 0.51 4.58
CA LEU A 68 11.22 0.37 4.91
C LEU A 68 11.63 -1.09 5.15
N ALA A 69 10.79 -1.89 5.81
CA ALA A 69 11.05 -3.30 6.09
C ALA A 69 10.96 -4.19 4.83
N GLN A 70 10.14 -3.80 3.86
CA GLN A 70 9.99 -4.49 2.58
C GLN A 70 11.27 -4.47 1.74
N LEU A 71 12.04 -3.38 1.79
CA LEU A 71 13.24 -3.19 0.99
C LEU A 71 14.30 -4.30 1.19
N PRO A 72 14.75 -4.62 2.42
CA PRO A 72 15.70 -5.71 2.63
C PRO A 72 15.10 -7.08 2.29
N ALA A 73 13.82 -7.31 2.54
CA ALA A 73 13.16 -8.57 2.22
C ALA A 73 13.13 -8.83 0.69
N ILE A 74 12.89 -7.79 -0.12
CA ILE A 74 12.93 -7.88 -1.59
C ILE A 74 14.35 -8.00 -2.12
N ARG A 75 15.30 -7.20 -1.61
CA ARG A 75 16.66 -7.12 -2.18
C ARG A 75 17.58 -8.24 -1.70
N LEU A 76 17.46 -8.63 -0.44
CA LEU A 76 18.38 -9.53 0.25
C LEU A 76 17.71 -10.84 0.69
N GLY A 77 16.38 -10.87 0.82
CA GLY A 77 15.65 -12.05 1.24
C GLY A 77 15.77 -13.24 0.29
N SER A 78 15.68 -14.44 0.86
CA SER A 78 15.60 -15.70 0.11
C SER A 78 14.31 -15.78 -0.72
N GLN A 79 14.21 -16.74 -1.63
CA GLN A 79 12.99 -16.94 -2.43
C GLN A 79 11.76 -17.19 -1.56
N THR A 80 11.92 -17.97 -0.49
CA THR A 80 10.86 -18.23 0.49
C THR A 80 10.39 -16.94 1.16
N VAL A 81 11.32 -16.09 1.60
CA VAL A 81 10.99 -14.80 2.24
C VAL A 81 10.26 -13.88 1.26
N ARG A 82 10.75 -13.76 0.03
CA ARG A 82 10.09 -12.94 -1.01
C ARG A 82 8.68 -13.45 -1.30
N ARG A 83 8.49 -14.78 -1.37
CA ARG A 83 7.17 -15.38 -1.62
C ARG A 83 6.20 -15.08 -0.50
N TRP A 84 6.58 -15.31 0.74
CA TRP A 84 5.73 -15.01 1.89
C TRP A 84 5.43 -13.53 2.05
N LEU A 85 6.40 -12.66 1.75
CA LEU A 85 6.17 -11.23 1.69
C LEU A 85 5.09 -10.87 0.65
N ILE A 86 5.21 -11.36 -0.58
CA ILE A 86 4.21 -11.08 -1.64
C ILE A 86 2.83 -11.63 -1.26
N VAL A 87 2.76 -12.80 -0.60
CA VAL A 87 1.50 -13.34 -0.06
C VAL A 87 0.91 -12.41 1.00
N ALA A 88 1.72 -11.98 1.98
CA ALA A 88 1.26 -11.08 3.05
C ALA A 88 0.76 -9.74 2.49
N LEU A 89 1.49 -9.18 1.53
CA LEU A 89 1.11 -7.95 0.84
C LEU A 89 -0.20 -8.13 0.05
N LEU A 90 -0.36 -9.25 -0.68
CA LEU A 90 -1.60 -9.57 -1.41
C LEU A 90 -2.80 -9.71 -0.46
N LEU A 91 -2.62 -10.36 0.69
CA LEU A 91 -3.65 -10.42 1.73
C LEU A 91 -4.00 -9.02 2.25
N GLY A 92 -3.00 -8.16 2.42
CA GLY A 92 -3.18 -6.76 2.74
C GLY A 92 -4.06 -6.02 1.71
N ASP A 93 -3.83 -6.23 0.41
CA ASP A 93 -4.68 -5.63 -0.64
C ASP A 93 -6.12 -6.11 -0.56
N ILE A 94 -6.32 -7.43 -0.34
CA ILE A 94 -7.66 -8.01 -0.27
C ILE A 94 -8.41 -7.44 0.92
N VAL A 95 -7.76 -7.36 2.08
CA VAL A 95 -8.33 -6.75 3.28
C VAL A 95 -8.62 -5.27 3.06
N HIS A 96 -7.66 -4.52 2.50
CA HIS A 96 -7.84 -3.10 2.18
C HIS A 96 -9.03 -2.91 1.24
N PHE A 97 -9.11 -3.68 0.15
CA PHE A 97 -10.24 -3.64 -0.78
C PHE A 97 -11.57 -4.01 -0.09
N ALA A 98 -11.61 -5.08 0.69
CA ALA A 98 -12.81 -5.55 1.37
C ALA A 98 -13.33 -4.56 2.43
N VAL A 99 -12.44 -3.81 3.08
CA VAL A 99 -12.79 -2.79 4.08
C VAL A 99 -13.15 -1.47 3.40
N SER A 100 -12.40 -1.05 2.39
CA SER A 100 -12.67 0.21 1.68
C SER A 100 -13.90 0.11 0.79
N TRP A 101 -14.16 -1.01 0.13
CA TRP A 101 -15.27 -1.15 -0.81
C TRP A 101 -16.65 -0.83 -0.22
N PRO A 102 -17.06 -1.36 0.95
CA PRO A 102 -18.33 -1.01 1.58
C PRO A 102 -18.44 0.48 1.91
N TYR A 103 -17.35 1.09 2.40
CA TYR A 103 -17.32 2.53 2.68
C TYR A 103 -17.57 3.34 1.40
N PHE A 104 -16.93 2.98 0.29
CA PHE A 104 -17.13 3.66 -0.99
C PHE A 104 -18.47 3.31 -1.67
N ALA A 105 -19.00 2.11 -1.47
CA ALA A 105 -20.32 1.75 -1.99
C ALA A 105 -21.44 2.52 -1.29
N ALA A 106 -21.32 2.75 0.02
CA ALA A 106 -22.32 3.47 0.81
C ALA A 106 -22.13 4.99 0.78
N TYR A 107 -20.88 5.47 0.71
CA TYR A 107 -20.53 6.88 0.93
C TYR A 107 -19.50 7.39 -0.08
N GLY A 108 -19.34 6.77 -1.25
CA GLY A 108 -18.24 7.08 -2.17
C GLY A 108 -18.38 8.42 -2.89
N VAL A 109 -17.44 9.32 -2.66
CA VAL A 109 -17.10 10.40 -3.59
C VAL A 109 -15.91 9.93 -4.43
N TRP A 110 -16.14 9.65 -5.71
CA TRP A 110 -15.10 9.26 -6.66
C TRP A 110 -14.26 10.46 -7.10
N ASN A 111 -13.41 10.94 -6.20
CA ASN A 111 -12.40 11.94 -6.50
C ASN A 111 -11.09 11.27 -6.97
N PHE A 112 -10.15 12.06 -7.49
CA PHE A 112 -8.87 11.54 -7.97
C PHE A 112 -8.12 10.69 -6.93
N GLY A 113 -8.11 11.12 -5.65
CA GLY A 113 -7.42 10.41 -4.57
C GLY A 113 -8.00 9.01 -4.33
N SER A 114 -9.32 8.90 -4.25
CA SER A 114 -10.00 7.61 -4.08
C SER A 114 -9.79 6.65 -5.26
N ILE A 115 -9.89 7.15 -6.50
CA ILE A 115 -9.66 6.36 -7.71
C ILE A 115 -8.21 5.89 -7.76
N PHE A 116 -7.25 6.77 -7.46
CA PHE A 116 -5.84 6.41 -7.42
C PHE A 116 -5.56 5.34 -6.36
N ASN A 117 -6.16 5.45 -5.16
CA ASN A 117 -5.96 4.48 -4.09
C ASN A 117 -6.51 3.09 -4.43
N PHE A 118 -7.72 3.00 -5.00
CA PHE A 118 -8.29 1.74 -5.48
C PHE A 118 -7.51 1.18 -6.68
N GLY A 119 -7.16 2.04 -7.64
CA GLY A 119 -6.39 1.66 -8.81
C GLY A 119 -5.06 1.04 -8.42
N ASN A 120 -4.36 1.63 -7.45
CA ASN A 120 -3.14 1.07 -6.90
C ASN A 120 -3.39 -0.26 -6.18
N THR A 121 -4.42 -0.37 -5.35
CA THR A 121 -4.76 -1.62 -4.64
C THR A 121 -4.99 -2.77 -5.62
N ILE A 122 -5.80 -2.53 -6.67
CA ILE A 122 -6.09 -3.53 -7.70
C ILE A 122 -4.84 -3.83 -8.53
N GLY A 123 -4.12 -2.81 -8.98
CA GLY A 123 -2.90 -2.96 -9.77
C GLY A 123 -1.82 -3.75 -9.04
N LEU A 124 -1.62 -3.47 -7.76
CA LEU A 124 -0.70 -4.19 -6.89
C LEU A 124 -1.15 -5.63 -6.68
N ALA A 125 -2.43 -5.88 -6.36
CA ALA A 125 -2.97 -7.23 -6.19
C ALA A 125 -2.78 -8.10 -7.45
N LEU A 126 -3.07 -7.54 -8.63
CA LEU A 126 -2.86 -8.21 -9.92
C LEU A 126 -1.38 -8.50 -10.16
N SER A 127 -0.51 -7.52 -9.92
CA SER A 127 0.93 -7.70 -10.09
C SER A 127 1.49 -8.77 -9.15
N ARG A 128 1.01 -8.85 -7.90
CA ARG A 128 1.43 -9.83 -6.89
C ARG A 128 0.99 -11.22 -7.28
N THR A 129 -0.27 -11.35 -7.69
CA THR A 129 -0.83 -12.59 -8.22
C THR A 129 -0.02 -13.09 -9.41
N TYR A 130 0.32 -12.22 -10.36
CA TYR A 130 1.16 -12.57 -11.50
C TYR A 130 2.52 -13.12 -11.06
N PHE A 131 3.23 -12.47 -10.14
CA PHE A 131 4.54 -12.95 -9.70
C PHE A 131 4.48 -14.21 -8.83
N LEU A 132 3.38 -14.45 -8.11
CA LEU A 132 3.15 -15.71 -7.41
C LEU A 132 2.92 -16.87 -8.38
N LEU A 133 2.14 -16.66 -9.43
CA LEU A 133 1.81 -17.69 -10.43
C LEU A 133 2.97 -17.98 -11.39
N ALA A 134 3.55 -16.93 -11.97
CA ALA A 134 4.64 -17.08 -12.93
C ALA A 134 6.00 -17.32 -12.24
N GLY A 135 6.07 -17.26 -10.90
CA GLY A 135 7.26 -17.47 -10.09
C GLY A 135 8.08 -16.20 -9.82
N ILE A 136 8.61 -16.08 -8.61
CA ILE A 136 9.41 -14.90 -8.22
C ILE A 136 10.81 -15.01 -8.82
N PRO A 137 11.33 -13.95 -9.50
CA PRO A 137 12.65 -14.00 -10.13
C PRO A 137 13.75 -14.30 -9.11
N GLN A 138 14.65 -15.21 -9.48
CA GLN A 138 15.83 -15.55 -8.69
C GLN A 138 17.02 -14.68 -9.09
N LYS A 139 17.74 -14.19 -8.07
CA LYS A 139 19.07 -13.62 -8.28
C LYS A 139 19.99 -14.78 -8.62
N ARG A 140 20.41 -14.89 -9.89
CA ARG A 140 21.45 -15.85 -10.29
C ARG A 140 22.71 -15.50 -9.49
N ARG A 141 23.23 -16.49 -8.76
CA ARG A 141 24.52 -16.37 -8.07
C ARG A 141 25.63 -16.18 -9.10
#